data_AF-T1UA53-F1
#
_entry.id   AF-T1UA53-F1
#
_cell.length_a   1.000
_cell.length_b   1.000
_cell.length_c   1.000
_cell.angle_alpha   90.00
_cell.angle_beta   90.00
_cell.angle_gamma   90.00
#
_symmetry.space_group_name_H-M   'P 1'
#
loop_
_entity.id
_entity.type
_entity.pdbx_description
1 polymer ?
#
loop_
_entity_poly.entity_id
_entity_poly.type
_entity_poly.pdbx_seq_one_letter_code
_entity_poly.pdbx_strand_id
1 'polypeptide(L)'
;MIESFDYSKEKALEEMQALDLSVKDIEKTYEKLRANLEEEYSSVAVGSVVKAIVKDVREQKPYLASLINRPNELNSEIESIMQQSLIKNAKLEIEKINLSFSKDFSAEFAALQKPDSLQLSNKLSVSFDHGVELGINTLSLFLSKRPATRPFALILQGLKPFLKDLLTFLPDIIYSFFRNAERELKKIENLIEEKVIPEVENHLKKVLPSLFNECLEKSLKNLKDQCELEITHKKQEIALAQTEKEKHLNDLEDQKQILANKINALSDLEQQYLKD
;
A
#
# COMPACT_ATOMS: atom_id res chain seq x y z
N MET A 1 5.60 -44.36 13.18
CA MET A 1 6.53 -43.36 12.61
C MET A 1 6.13 -42.95 11.19
N ILE A 2 5.77 -43.89 10.31
CA ILE A 2 5.28 -43.58 8.95
C ILE A 2 3.95 -42.78 9.01
N GLU A 3 2.97 -43.22 9.80
CA GLU A 3 1.68 -42.50 9.97
C GLU A 3 1.83 -41.05 10.46
N SER A 4 2.79 -40.76 11.35
CA SER A 4 3.01 -39.40 11.85
C SER A 4 3.68 -38.48 10.82
N PHE A 5 4.41 -39.05 9.86
CA PHE A 5 5.02 -38.30 8.77
C PHE A 5 4.03 -38.03 7.65
N ASP A 6 3.20 -39.02 7.30
CA ASP A 6 2.11 -38.85 6.33
C ASP A 6 1.12 -37.77 6.79
N TYR A 7 0.77 -37.75 8.08
CA TYR A 7 0.01 -36.65 8.70
C TYR A 7 0.72 -35.29 8.59
N SER A 8 2.06 -35.25 8.69
CA SER A 8 2.84 -34.01 8.54
C SER A 8 2.96 -33.55 7.08
N LYS A 9 2.87 -34.44 6.09
CA LYS A 9 2.84 -34.11 4.65
C LYS A 9 1.46 -33.61 4.23
N GLU A 10 0.41 -34.30 4.67
CA GLU A 10 -0.99 -33.91 4.43
C GLU A 10 -1.25 -32.51 4.98
N LYS A 11 -0.82 -32.24 6.22
CA LYS A 11 -0.93 -30.91 6.83
C LYS A 11 -0.21 -29.81 6.04
N ALA A 12 0.98 -30.08 5.50
CA ALA A 12 1.70 -29.08 4.70
C ALA A 12 1.04 -28.85 3.33
N LEU A 13 0.45 -29.88 2.74
CA LEU A 13 -0.36 -29.74 1.52
C LEU A 13 -1.59 -28.86 1.77
N GLU A 14 -2.27 -29.07 2.90
CA GLU A 14 -3.40 -28.24 3.34
C GLU A 14 -2.97 -26.78 3.55
N GLU A 15 -1.83 -26.55 4.20
CA GLU A 15 -1.27 -25.20 4.39
C GLU A 15 -0.94 -24.52 3.04
N MET A 16 -0.35 -25.24 2.08
CA MET A 16 -0.07 -24.70 0.75
C MET A 16 -1.35 -24.36 -0.03
N GLN A 17 -2.38 -25.21 0.05
CA GLN A 17 -3.69 -24.96 -0.57
C GLN A 17 -4.41 -23.75 0.04
N ALA A 18 -4.33 -23.58 1.37
CA ALA A 18 -4.87 -22.41 2.05
C ALA A 18 -4.16 -21.12 1.59
N LEU A 19 -2.85 -21.18 1.38
CA LEU A 19 -2.08 -20.06 0.85
C LEU A 19 -2.44 -19.75 -0.62
N ASP A 20 -2.75 -20.75 -1.46
CA ASP A 20 -3.28 -20.53 -2.82
C ASP A 20 -4.65 -19.83 -2.82
N LEU A 21 -5.53 -20.23 -1.91
CA LEU A 21 -6.84 -19.58 -1.74
C LEU A 21 -6.69 -18.13 -1.25
N SER A 22 -5.76 -17.90 -0.31
CA SER A 22 -5.47 -16.55 0.20
C SER A 22 -5.02 -15.57 -0.89
N VAL A 23 -4.31 -16.02 -1.92
CA VAL A 23 -3.94 -15.18 -3.08
C VAL A 23 -5.19 -14.73 -3.84
N LYS A 24 -6.18 -15.62 -4.01
CA LYS A 24 -7.44 -15.26 -4.68
C LYS A 24 -8.26 -14.26 -3.86
N ASP A 25 -8.23 -14.38 -2.54
CA ASP A 25 -8.91 -13.44 -1.64
C ASP A 25 -8.23 -12.07 -1.61
N ILE A 26 -6.90 -12.03 -1.73
CA ILE A 26 -6.12 -10.79 -1.94
C ILE A 26 -6.54 -10.11 -3.24
N GLU A 27 -6.63 -10.86 -4.35
CA GLU A 27 -7.08 -10.32 -5.65
C GLU A 27 -8.48 -9.71 -5.53
N LYS A 28 -9.41 -10.43 -4.89
CA LYS A 28 -10.78 -9.96 -4.70
C LYS A 28 -10.84 -8.69 -3.86
N THR A 29 -10.04 -8.62 -2.80
CA THR A 29 -9.93 -7.45 -1.92
C THR A 29 -9.33 -6.26 -2.67
N TYR A 30 -8.28 -6.50 -3.46
CA TYR A 30 -7.66 -5.51 -4.33
C TYR A 30 -8.67 -4.90 -5.31
N GLU A 31 -9.41 -5.73 -6.07
CA GLU A 31 -10.37 -5.23 -7.05
C GLU A 31 -11.53 -4.45 -6.40
N LYS A 32 -11.99 -4.88 -5.22
CA LYS A 32 -13.01 -4.15 -4.46
C LYS A 32 -12.53 -2.76 -4.02
N LEU A 33 -11.34 -2.67 -3.43
CA LEU A 33 -10.78 -1.38 -3.00
C LEU A 33 -10.41 -0.49 -4.18
N ARG A 34 -9.98 -1.08 -5.30
CA ARG A 34 -9.70 -0.38 -6.54
C ARG A 34 -10.97 0.28 -7.10
N ALA A 35 -12.10 -0.42 -7.08
CA ALA A 35 -13.37 0.11 -7.55
C ALA A 35 -13.85 1.34 -6.74
N ASN A 36 -13.52 1.38 -5.45
CA ASN A 36 -13.90 2.47 -4.54
C ASN A 36 -12.86 3.62 -4.46
N LEU A 37 -11.74 3.49 -5.18
CA LEU A 37 -10.56 4.34 -5.00
C LEU A 37 -10.82 5.82 -5.28
N GLU A 38 -11.65 6.12 -6.27
CA GLU A 38 -11.99 7.50 -6.63
C GLU A 38 -12.95 8.14 -5.62
N GLU A 39 -14.02 7.43 -5.26
CA GLU A 39 -15.10 7.96 -4.43
C GLU A 39 -14.68 8.09 -2.95
N GLU A 40 -14.07 7.04 -2.38
CA GLU A 40 -13.78 6.99 -0.94
C GLU A 40 -12.47 7.69 -0.55
N TYR A 41 -11.50 7.75 -1.47
CA TYR A 41 -10.14 8.19 -1.13
C TYR A 41 -9.70 9.43 -1.92
N SER A 42 -9.74 9.36 -3.26
CA SER A 42 -9.23 10.44 -4.10
C SER A 42 -10.06 11.73 -4.00
N SER A 43 -11.38 11.64 -4.10
CA SER A 43 -12.26 12.82 -4.10
C SER A 43 -12.12 13.66 -2.82
N VAL A 44 -12.06 12.99 -1.66
CA VAL A 44 -11.93 13.61 -0.34
C VAL A 44 -10.54 14.24 -0.17
N ALA A 45 -9.49 13.52 -0.54
CA ALA A 45 -8.12 14.02 -0.45
C ALA A 45 -7.88 15.22 -1.38
N VAL A 46 -8.36 15.14 -2.63
CA VAL A 46 -8.29 16.24 -3.59
C VAL A 46 -8.99 17.48 -3.02
N GLY A 47 -10.21 17.32 -2.49
CA GLY A 47 -10.94 18.42 -1.86
C GLY A 47 -10.17 19.06 -0.69
N SER A 48 -9.56 18.23 0.17
CA SER A 48 -8.72 18.68 1.30
C SER A 48 -7.52 19.48 0.83
N VAL A 49 -6.78 18.98 -0.16
CA VAL A 49 -5.58 19.62 -0.73
C VAL A 49 -5.93 20.94 -1.41
N VAL A 50 -6.96 20.96 -2.25
CA VAL A 50 -7.43 22.19 -2.92
C VAL A 50 -7.78 23.26 -1.89
N LYS A 51 -8.55 22.90 -0.87
CA LYS A 51 -8.97 23.83 0.19
C LYS A 51 -7.78 24.38 0.97
N ALA A 52 -6.77 23.56 1.24
CA ALA A 52 -5.56 23.99 1.93
C ALA A 52 -4.71 24.96 1.09
N ILE A 53 -4.53 24.67 -0.21
CA ILE A 53 -3.78 25.57 -1.12
C ILE A 53 -4.49 26.92 -1.25
N VAL A 54 -5.81 26.91 -1.46
CA VAL A 54 -6.61 28.14 -1.53
C VAL A 54 -6.51 28.95 -0.25
N LYS A 55 -6.53 28.28 0.91
CA LYS A 55 -6.35 28.93 2.21
C LYS A 55 -4.98 29.58 2.33
N ASP A 56 -3.91 28.88 1.96
CA ASP A 56 -2.54 29.41 2.06
C ASP A 56 -2.33 30.62 1.12
N VAL A 57 -2.88 30.59 -0.10
CA VAL A 57 -2.89 31.75 -1.01
C VAL A 57 -3.69 32.91 -0.41
N ARG A 58 -4.85 32.62 0.20
CA ARG A 58 -5.70 33.63 0.84
C ARG A 58 -5.02 34.31 2.02
N GLU A 59 -4.29 33.57 2.84
CA GLU A 59 -3.57 34.11 4.01
C GLU A 59 -2.42 35.03 3.60
N GLN A 60 -1.83 34.80 2.42
CA GLN A 60 -0.75 35.62 1.87
C GLN A 60 -1.24 36.82 1.04
N LYS A 61 -2.56 37.06 0.94
CA LYS A 61 -3.15 38.17 0.15
C LYS A 61 -2.47 39.53 0.35
N PRO A 62 -2.20 40.02 1.58
CA PRO A 62 -1.58 41.33 1.77
C PRO A 62 -0.16 41.40 1.16
N TYR A 63 0.59 40.32 1.26
CA TYR A 63 1.93 40.22 0.69
C TYR A 63 1.87 40.14 -0.84
N LEU A 64 1.01 39.29 -1.39
CA LEU A 64 0.77 39.20 -2.83
C LEU A 64 0.31 40.54 -3.42
N ALA A 65 -0.56 41.27 -2.72
CA ALA A 65 -1.02 42.59 -3.14
C ALA A 65 0.13 43.62 -3.18
N SER A 66 1.15 43.48 -2.33
CA SER A 66 2.34 44.35 -2.35
C SER A 66 3.22 44.14 -3.60
N LEU A 67 3.15 42.95 -4.21
CA LEU A 67 3.94 42.57 -5.39
C LEU A 67 3.28 42.96 -6.72
N ILE A 68 2.16 43.68 -6.69
CA ILE A 68 1.34 43.97 -7.90
C ILE A 68 2.10 44.70 -9.02
N ASN A 69 3.06 45.55 -8.63
CA ASN A 69 3.88 46.31 -9.59
C ASN A 69 5.03 45.47 -10.17
N ARG A 70 5.17 44.23 -9.73
CA ARG A 70 6.23 43.28 -10.08
C ARG A 70 5.58 41.95 -10.46
N PRO A 71 4.89 41.88 -11.61
CA PRO A 71 4.06 40.74 -11.99
C PRO A 71 4.83 39.41 -12.01
N ASN A 72 6.11 39.42 -12.40
CA ASN A 72 6.95 38.22 -12.38
C ASN A 72 7.24 37.73 -10.95
N GLU A 73 7.47 38.65 -10.00
CA GLU A 73 7.67 38.31 -8.58
C GLU A 73 6.37 37.81 -7.96
N LEU A 74 5.24 38.47 -8.25
CA LEU A 74 3.90 38.03 -7.83
C LEU A 74 3.59 36.61 -8.31
N ASN A 75 3.84 36.32 -9.59
CA ASN A 75 3.63 34.99 -10.16
C ASN A 75 4.51 33.94 -9.49
N SER A 76 5.81 34.23 -9.34
CA SER A 76 6.75 33.31 -8.70
C SER A 76 6.37 33.02 -7.24
N GLU A 77 5.82 34.02 -6.54
CA GLU A 77 5.37 33.85 -5.15
C GLU A 77 4.10 33.01 -5.06
N ILE A 78 3.12 33.23 -5.94
CA ILE A 78 1.92 32.38 -6.03
C ILE A 78 2.33 30.94 -6.33
N GLU A 79 3.25 30.72 -7.28
CA GLU A 79 3.79 29.40 -7.59
C GLU A 79 4.43 28.77 -6.34
N SER A 80 5.29 29.51 -5.65
CA SER A 80 5.99 29.04 -4.45
C SER A 80 5.00 28.62 -3.35
N ILE A 81 4.01 29.45 -3.04
CA ILE A 81 2.97 29.16 -2.04
C ILE A 81 2.20 27.89 -2.43
N MET A 82 1.78 27.80 -3.70
CA MET A 82 1.05 26.64 -4.21
C MET A 82 1.89 25.38 -4.13
N GLN A 83 3.16 25.43 -4.55
CA GLN A 83 4.08 24.28 -4.48
C GLN A 83 4.30 23.84 -3.04
N GLN A 84 4.62 24.76 -2.12
CA GLN A 84 4.85 24.42 -0.72
C GLN A 84 3.61 23.82 -0.06
N SER A 85 2.44 24.42 -0.31
CA SER A 85 1.16 23.94 0.22
C SER A 85 0.80 22.58 -0.35
N LEU A 86 0.92 22.40 -1.66
CA LEU A 86 0.71 21.13 -2.34
C LEU A 86 1.65 20.04 -1.81
N ILE A 87 2.94 20.35 -1.69
CA ILE A 87 3.98 19.45 -1.16
C ILE A 87 3.56 18.95 0.23
N LYS A 88 3.19 19.87 1.10
CA LYS A 88 2.81 19.57 2.48
C LYS A 88 1.53 18.77 2.55
N ASN A 89 0.47 19.23 1.88
CA ASN A 89 -0.87 18.69 2.05
C ASN A 89 -1.09 17.40 1.24
N ALA A 90 -0.53 17.29 0.03
CA ALA A 90 -0.62 16.04 -0.73
C ALA A 90 0.14 14.91 -0.02
N LYS A 91 1.29 15.21 0.58
CA LYS A 91 2.01 14.23 1.41
C LYS A 91 1.14 13.72 2.56
N LEU A 92 0.53 14.62 3.32
CA LEU A 92 -0.33 14.26 4.45
C LEU A 92 -1.54 13.42 4.02
N GLU A 93 -2.21 13.79 2.93
CA GLU A 93 -3.37 13.04 2.45
C GLU A 93 -2.97 11.68 1.87
N ILE A 94 -1.85 11.57 1.14
CA ILE A 94 -1.31 10.27 0.70
C ILE A 94 -0.99 9.38 1.90
N GLU A 95 -0.35 9.92 2.95
CA GLU A 95 -0.02 9.16 4.16
C GLU A 95 -1.28 8.66 4.88
N LYS A 96 -2.31 9.51 5.02
CA LYS A 96 -3.61 9.10 5.58
C LYS A 96 -4.27 8.01 4.74
N ILE A 97 -4.31 8.18 3.42
CA ILE A 97 -4.93 7.22 2.52
C ILE A 97 -4.19 5.89 2.57
N ASN A 98 -2.85 5.88 2.58
CA ASN A 98 -2.09 4.63 2.70
C ASN A 98 -2.39 3.90 4.03
N LEU A 99 -2.51 4.64 5.14
CA LEU A 99 -2.91 4.07 6.43
C LEU A 99 -4.33 3.49 6.38
N SER A 100 -5.29 4.23 5.81
CA SER A 100 -6.66 3.77 5.62
C SER A 100 -6.72 2.53 4.73
N PHE A 101 -6.06 2.54 3.57
CA PHE A 101 -5.99 1.38 2.68
C PHE A 101 -5.42 0.15 3.38
N SER A 102 -4.32 0.29 4.10
CA SER A 102 -3.74 -0.84 4.85
C SER A 102 -4.74 -1.42 5.85
N LYS A 103 -5.52 -0.55 6.53
CA LYS A 103 -6.52 -0.96 7.51
C LYS A 103 -7.73 -1.63 6.85
N ASP A 104 -8.27 -1.02 5.79
CA ASP A 104 -9.46 -1.50 5.09
C ASP A 104 -9.16 -2.80 4.34
N PHE A 105 -7.98 -2.90 3.72
CA PHE A 105 -7.48 -4.15 3.14
C PHE A 105 -7.38 -5.26 4.19
N SER A 106 -6.83 -4.96 5.37
CA SER A 106 -6.73 -5.95 6.46
C SER A 106 -8.11 -6.39 6.96
N ALA A 107 -9.07 -5.48 7.07
CA ALA A 107 -10.42 -5.76 7.53
C ALA A 107 -11.21 -6.62 6.53
N GLU A 108 -11.16 -6.27 5.24
CA GLU A 108 -11.80 -7.03 4.15
C GLU A 108 -11.18 -8.43 4.03
N PHE A 109 -9.85 -8.52 4.08
CA PHE A 109 -9.17 -9.80 4.06
C PHE A 109 -9.55 -10.69 5.25
N ALA A 110 -9.59 -10.13 6.47
CA ALA A 110 -10.05 -10.86 7.65
C ALA A 110 -11.54 -11.26 7.58
N ALA A 111 -12.38 -10.46 6.92
CA ALA A 111 -13.81 -10.78 6.75
C ALA A 111 -14.02 -11.99 5.82
N LEU A 112 -13.19 -12.14 4.79
CA LEU A 112 -13.20 -13.32 3.90
C LEU A 112 -12.76 -14.60 4.63
N GLN A 113 -12.03 -14.48 5.74
CA GLN A 113 -11.59 -15.60 6.57
C GLN A 113 -12.61 -16.01 7.67
N LYS A 114 -13.74 -15.30 7.82
CA LYS A 114 -14.73 -15.60 8.87
C LYS A 114 -15.60 -16.82 8.57
N PRO A 115 -16.16 -17.47 9.61
CA PRO A 115 -16.74 -18.80 9.44
C PRO A 115 -17.97 -18.95 8.56
N ASP A 116 -18.74 -17.88 8.36
CA ASP A 116 -20.07 -17.99 7.76
C ASP A 116 -20.12 -17.72 6.24
N SER A 117 -19.02 -17.28 5.61
CA SER A 117 -18.95 -17.15 4.16
C SER A 117 -18.32 -18.37 3.51
N LEU A 118 -19.14 -19.41 3.31
CA LEU A 118 -18.98 -20.59 2.44
C LEU A 118 -17.63 -21.35 2.49
N GLN A 119 -17.70 -22.56 3.05
CA GLN A 119 -16.78 -23.71 2.92
C GLN A 119 -15.34 -23.59 3.46
N LEU A 120 -14.76 -22.41 3.60
CA LEU A 120 -13.37 -22.26 4.04
C LEU A 120 -13.17 -22.60 5.54
N SER A 121 -14.15 -22.25 6.37
CA SER A 121 -14.00 -22.20 7.83
C SER A 121 -14.04 -23.53 8.56
N ASN A 122 -14.87 -24.45 8.08
CA ASN A 122 -15.07 -25.73 8.74
C ASN A 122 -13.90 -26.71 8.51
N LYS A 123 -13.00 -26.43 7.54
CA LYS A 123 -11.75 -27.19 7.34
C LYS A 123 -10.52 -26.57 8.01
N LEU A 124 -10.57 -25.29 8.38
CA LEU A 124 -9.40 -24.53 8.88
C LEU A 124 -9.35 -24.41 10.43
N SER A 125 -10.37 -24.92 11.13
CA SER A 125 -10.61 -24.67 12.57
C SER A 125 -9.67 -25.40 13.56
N VAL A 126 -8.68 -26.19 13.13
CA VAL A 126 -7.88 -27.00 14.09
C VAL A 126 -6.39 -26.66 14.15
N SER A 127 -5.83 -25.74 13.35
CA SER A 127 -4.42 -25.35 13.59
C SER A 127 -3.94 -23.99 13.06
N PHE A 128 -4.83 -23.01 12.91
CA PHE A 128 -4.51 -21.79 12.15
C PHE A 128 -4.12 -20.56 13.00
N ASP A 129 -3.31 -20.72 14.06
CA ASP A 129 -3.10 -19.65 15.06
C ASP A 129 -1.65 -19.14 15.19
N HIS A 130 -0.75 -19.34 14.23
CA HIS A 130 0.60 -18.73 14.34
C HIS A 130 1.20 -18.26 13.01
N GLY A 131 1.13 -19.03 11.93
CA GLY A 131 1.80 -18.70 10.67
C GLY A 131 1.20 -17.49 9.95
N VAL A 132 -0.13 -17.40 9.91
CA VAL A 132 -0.86 -16.30 9.27
C VAL A 132 -0.98 -15.08 10.19
N GLU A 133 -1.11 -15.27 11.49
CA GLU A 133 -1.06 -14.17 12.45
C GLU A 133 0.31 -13.46 12.44
N LEU A 134 1.42 -14.21 12.34
CA LEU A 134 2.77 -13.64 12.17
C LEU A 134 2.95 -12.98 10.80
N GLY A 135 2.38 -13.54 9.73
CA GLY A 135 2.38 -12.94 8.39
C GLY A 135 1.59 -11.62 8.31
N ILE A 136 0.38 -11.60 8.86
CA ILE A 136 -0.48 -10.40 8.94
C ILE A 136 0.13 -9.34 9.87
N ASN A 137 0.71 -9.74 11.00
CA ASN A 137 1.39 -8.80 11.89
C ASN A 137 2.68 -8.24 11.29
N THR A 138 3.41 -9.04 10.50
CA THR A 138 4.62 -8.59 9.80
C THR A 138 4.28 -7.68 8.62
N LEU A 139 3.20 -7.95 7.88
CA LEU A 139 2.65 -7.05 6.87
C LEU A 139 2.16 -5.74 7.51
N SER A 140 1.43 -5.80 8.62
CA SER A 140 0.99 -4.61 9.38
C SER A 140 2.19 -3.77 9.91
N LEU A 141 3.26 -4.43 10.37
CA LEU A 141 4.52 -3.79 10.76
C LEU A 141 5.31 -3.21 9.56
N PHE A 142 5.25 -3.86 8.41
CA PHE A 142 5.91 -3.42 7.18
C PHE A 142 5.20 -2.19 6.58
N LEU A 143 3.86 -2.20 6.59
CA LEU A 143 3.00 -1.14 6.09
C LEU A 143 3.01 0.10 7.00
N SER A 144 3.16 -0.07 8.31
CA SER A 144 3.30 1.04 9.26
C SER A 144 4.69 1.72 9.25
N LYS A 145 5.73 1.05 8.72
CA LYS A 145 7.14 1.51 8.80
C LYS A 145 7.72 2.07 7.50
N ARG A 146 7.05 1.96 6.35
CA ARG A 146 7.58 2.50 5.08
C ARG A 146 6.85 3.78 4.67
N PRO A 147 7.44 4.96 4.92
CA PRO A 147 6.93 6.20 4.35
C PRO A 147 7.09 6.10 2.83
N ALA A 148 5.98 6.03 2.12
CA ALA A 148 5.98 6.05 0.67
C ALA A 148 6.37 7.47 0.21
N THR A 149 7.67 7.69 -0.01
CA THR A 149 8.22 8.95 -0.55
C THR A 149 8.12 9.01 -2.09
N ARG A 150 7.92 7.87 -2.76
CA ARG A 150 7.78 7.76 -4.23
C ARG A 150 6.46 8.25 -4.84
N PRO A 151 5.28 8.03 -4.24
CA PRO A 151 4.01 8.48 -4.82
C PRO A 151 3.92 10.01 -4.87
N PHE A 152 4.53 10.67 -3.88
CA PHE A 152 4.65 12.11 -3.81
C PHE A 152 5.38 12.74 -5.01
N ALA A 153 6.44 12.08 -5.50
CA ALA A 153 7.20 12.56 -6.65
C ALA A 153 6.34 12.59 -7.93
N LEU A 154 5.38 11.68 -8.09
CA LEU A 154 4.47 11.63 -9.24
C LEU A 154 3.49 12.81 -9.23
N ILE A 155 2.90 13.12 -8.06
CA ILE A 155 2.02 14.28 -7.91
C ILE A 155 2.77 15.57 -8.22
N LEU A 156 3.98 15.73 -7.68
CA LEU A 156 4.80 16.92 -7.97
C LEU A 156 5.23 17.02 -9.43
N GLN A 157 5.63 15.92 -10.07
CA GLN A 157 5.98 15.91 -11.49
C GLN A 157 4.79 16.23 -12.36
N GLY A 158 3.62 15.64 -12.07
CA GLY A 158 2.39 15.88 -12.79
C GLY A 158 1.93 17.34 -12.70
N LEU A 159 2.15 18.01 -11.56
CA LEU A 159 1.68 19.38 -11.35
C LEU A 159 2.58 20.48 -11.91
N LYS A 160 3.88 20.23 -12.08
CA LYS A 160 4.81 21.21 -12.67
C LYS A 160 4.33 21.85 -13.98
N PRO A 161 3.90 21.10 -15.01
CA PRO A 161 3.41 21.71 -16.24
C PRO A 161 2.15 22.57 -16.02
N PHE A 162 1.22 22.15 -15.16
CA PHE A 162 -0.01 22.92 -14.91
C PHE A 162 0.21 24.17 -14.08
N LEU A 163 1.14 24.14 -13.12
CA LEU A 163 1.57 25.36 -12.43
C LEU A 163 2.17 26.34 -13.43
N LYS A 164 2.99 25.86 -14.38
CA LYS A 164 3.54 26.67 -15.45
C LYS A 164 2.45 27.27 -16.35
N ASP A 165 1.44 26.49 -16.72
CA ASP A 165 0.32 26.97 -17.53
C ASP A 165 -0.48 28.04 -16.78
N LEU A 166 -0.84 27.80 -15.52
CA LEU A 166 -1.49 28.81 -14.66
C LEU A 166 -0.68 30.11 -14.59
N LEU A 167 0.66 30.02 -14.52
CA LEU A 167 1.56 31.17 -14.52
C LEU A 167 1.65 31.89 -15.86
N THR A 168 1.28 31.25 -16.97
CA THR A 168 1.13 31.96 -18.26
C THR A 168 -0.18 32.73 -18.35
N PHE A 169 -1.23 32.28 -17.64
CA PHE A 169 -2.52 32.97 -17.58
C PHE A 169 -2.55 34.13 -16.57
N LEU A 170 -1.82 34.00 -15.46
CA LEU A 170 -1.78 35.02 -14.40
C LEU A 170 -1.32 36.41 -14.89
N PRO A 171 -0.27 36.58 -15.72
CA PRO A 171 0.13 37.88 -16.25
C PRO A 171 -1.00 38.62 -16.98
N ASP A 172 -1.79 37.92 -17.80
CA ASP A 172 -2.88 38.53 -18.58
C ASP A 172 -4.08 38.86 -17.68
N ILE A 173 -4.39 38.01 -16.71
CA ILE A 173 -5.38 38.26 -15.65
C ILE A 173 -4.96 39.47 -14.82
N ILE A 174 -3.71 39.49 -14.35
CA ILE A 174 -3.17 40.58 -13.53
C ILE A 174 -3.17 41.88 -14.34
N TYR A 175 -2.65 41.85 -15.56
CA TYR A 175 -2.59 43.04 -16.40
C TYR A 175 -3.98 43.55 -16.80
N SER A 176 -4.98 42.69 -17.01
CA SER A 176 -6.34 43.10 -17.37
C SER A 176 -7.16 43.60 -16.17
N PHE A 177 -7.04 42.96 -15.01
CA PHE A 177 -7.81 43.35 -13.81
C PHE A 177 -7.17 44.51 -13.04
N PHE A 178 -5.84 44.63 -13.03
CA PHE A 178 -5.15 45.66 -12.28
C PHE A 178 -4.74 46.88 -13.11
N ARG A 179 -5.00 46.90 -14.43
CA ARG A 179 -4.68 48.05 -15.32
C ARG A 179 -5.21 49.38 -14.79
N ASN A 180 -6.42 49.35 -14.23
CA ASN A 180 -7.16 50.52 -13.78
C ASN A 180 -7.48 50.46 -12.28
N ALA A 181 -6.95 49.48 -11.55
CA ALA A 181 -7.17 49.39 -10.12
C ALA A 181 -6.43 50.53 -9.43
N GLU A 182 -7.14 51.33 -8.64
CA GLU A 182 -6.48 52.23 -7.69
C GLU A 182 -5.50 51.41 -6.85
N ARG A 183 -4.33 51.96 -6.53
CA ARG A 183 -3.27 51.31 -5.75
C ARG A 183 -3.66 51.04 -4.28
N GLU A 184 -4.96 51.04 -3.98
CA GLU A 184 -5.49 50.64 -2.69
C GLU A 184 -5.35 49.14 -2.53
N LEU A 185 -4.52 48.74 -1.56
CA LEU A 185 -4.27 47.34 -1.21
C LEU A 185 -5.56 46.53 -1.03
N LYS A 186 -6.61 47.11 -0.43
CA LYS A 186 -7.92 46.44 -0.26
C LYS A 186 -8.61 46.07 -1.58
N LYS A 187 -8.53 46.94 -2.60
CA LYS A 187 -9.11 46.63 -3.91
C LYS A 187 -8.32 45.52 -4.60
N ILE A 188 -7.02 45.49 -4.37
CA ILE A 188 -6.13 44.45 -4.91
C ILE A 188 -6.37 43.10 -4.23
N GLU A 189 -6.49 43.09 -2.90
CA GLU A 189 -6.83 41.89 -2.12
C GLU A 189 -8.17 41.29 -2.56
N ASN A 190 -9.18 42.13 -2.84
CA ASN A 190 -10.48 41.67 -3.36
C ASN A 190 -10.35 41.03 -4.75
N LEU A 191 -9.52 41.59 -5.64
CA LEU A 191 -9.29 40.99 -6.96
C LEU A 191 -8.55 39.64 -6.88
N ILE A 192 -7.64 39.48 -5.92
CA ILE A 192 -7.03 38.17 -5.64
C ILE A 192 -8.09 37.17 -5.19
N GLU A 193 -9.01 37.59 -4.31
CA GLU A 193 -10.10 36.75 -3.82
C GLU A 193 -11.10 36.36 -4.92
N GLU A 194 -11.46 37.29 -5.80
CA GLU A 194 -12.52 37.08 -6.80
C GLU A 194 -12.04 36.45 -8.11
N LYS A 195 -10.74 36.55 -8.43
CA LYS A 195 -10.19 36.14 -9.73
C LYS A 195 -9.08 35.11 -9.60
N VAL A 196 -8.06 35.40 -8.80
CA VAL A 196 -6.88 34.53 -8.67
C VAL A 196 -7.24 33.23 -7.95
N ILE A 197 -7.92 33.33 -6.79
CA ILE A 197 -8.30 32.15 -6.02
C ILE A 197 -9.22 31.18 -6.80
N PRO A 198 -10.30 31.65 -7.46
CA PRO A 198 -11.16 30.75 -8.25
C PRO A 198 -10.45 30.08 -9.42
N GLU A 199 -9.51 30.78 -10.07
CA GLU A 199 -8.74 30.20 -11.17
C GLU A 199 -7.80 29.10 -10.67
N VAL A 200 -7.08 29.37 -9.56
CA VAL A 200 -6.26 28.37 -8.86
C VAL A 200 -7.10 27.16 -8.47
N GLU A 201 -8.26 27.38 -7.86
CA GLU A 201 -9.16 26.32 -7.42
C GLU A 201 -9.65 25.45 -8.59
N ASN A 202 -10.12 26.08 -9.67
CA ASN A 202 -10.59 25.39 -10.86
C ASN A 202 -9.50 24.56 -11.53
N HIS A 203 -8.28 25.09 -11.61
CA HIS A 203 -7.16 24.39 -12.24
C HIS A 203 -6.75 23.16 -11.43
N LEU A 204 -6.65 23.31 -10.10
CA LEU A 204 -6.32 22.20 -9.21
C LEU A 204 -7.40 21.10 -9.23
N LYS A 205 -8.68 21.49 -9.25
CA LYS A 205 -9.81 20.54 -9.34
C LYS A 205 -9.84 19.73 -10.63
N LYS A 206 -9.27 20.24 -11.73
CA LYS A 206 -9.15 19.50 -13.00
C LYS A 206 -8.03 18.48 -12.99
N VAL A 207 -6.90 18.82 -12.36
CA VAL A 207 -5.65 18.06 -12.49
C VAL A 207 -5.47 17.04 -11.37
N LEU A 208 -5.71 17.47 -10.12
CA LEU A 208 -5.43 16.65 -8.94
C LEU A 208 -6.17 15.30 -8.93
N PRO A 209 -7.44 15.17 -9.36
CA PRO A 209 -8.13 13.87 -9.36
C PRO A 209 -7.36 12.78 -10.12
N SER A 210 -6.90 13.08 -11.34
CA SER A 210 -6.18 12.12 -12.16
C SER A 210 -4.84 11.70 -11.54
N LEU A 211 -4.09 12.66 -10.98
CA LEU A 211 -2.79 12.41 -10.35
C LEU A 211 -2.91 11.64 -9.04
N PHE A 212 -3.93 11.97 -8.23
CA PHE A 212 -4.23 11.21 -7.03
C PHE A 212 -4.68 9.80 -7.39
N ASN A 213 -5.60 9.61 -8.35
CA ASN A 213 -6.03 8.29 -8.80
C ASN A 213 -4.85 7.42 -9.26
N GLU A 214 -3.98 7.93 -10.13
CA GLU A 214 -2.81 7.20 -10.61
C GLU A 214 -1.85 6.82 -9.45
N CYS A 215 -1.61 7.77 -8.54
CA CYS A 215 -0.79 7.57 -7.36
C CYS A 215 -1.37 6.46 -6.45
N LEU A 216 -2.67 6.51 -6.19
CA LEU A 216 -3.36 5.56 -5.34
C LEU A 216 -3.45 4.17 -5.99
N GLU A 217 -3.71 4.07 -7.29
CA GLU A 217 -3.69 2.80 -8.02
C GLU A 217 -2.31 2.13 -7.93
N LYS A 218 -1.23 2.91 -8.09
CA LYS A 218 0.14 2.40 -7.94
C LYS A 218 0.44 1.96 -6.50
N SER A 219 -0.01 2.70 -5.50
CA SER A 219 0.13 2.31 -4.09
C SER A 219 -0.62 1.02 -3.80
N LEU A 220 -1.87 0.90 -4.26
CA LEU A 220 -2.71 -0.27 -4.06
C LEU A 220 -2.13 -1.50 -4.79
N LYS A 221 -1.62 -1.32 -6.01
CA LYS A 221 -0.92 -2.38 -6.75
C LYS A 221 0.33 -2.84 -6.01
N ASN A 222 1.16 -1.92 -5.52
CA ASN A 222 2.36 -2.27 -4.75
C ASN A 222 2.02 -3.04 -3.47
N LEU A 223 0.93 -2.68 -2.79
CA LEU A 223 0.45 -3.42 -1.61
C LEU A 223 0.10 -4.86 -1.98
N LYS A 224 -0.68 -5.05 -3.05
CA LYS A 224 -1.02 -6.38 -3.58
C LYS A 224 0.24 -7.19 -3.91
N ASP A 225 1.13 -6.62 -4.73
CA ASP A 225 2.36 -7.29 -5.18
C ASP A 225 3.22 -7.74 -3.98
N GLN A 226 3.27 -6.94 -2.90
CA GLN A 226 3.98 -7.30 -1.67
C GLN A 226 3.32 -8.45 -0.91
N CYS A 227 1.99 -8.45 -0.78
CA CYS A 227 1.26 -9.54 -0.13
C CYS A 227 1.47 -10.87 -0.87
N GLU A 228 1.40 -10.86 -2.20
CA GLU A 228 1.64 -12.05 -3.03
C GLU A 228 3.07 -12.59 -2.90
N LEU A 229 4.05 -11.68 -2.82
CA LEU A 229 5.45 -12.03 -2.61
C LEU A 229 5.67 -12.74 -1.27
N GLU A 230 5.11 -12.22 -0.19
CA GLU A 230 5.22 -12.83 1.14
C GLU A 230 4.56 -14.21 1.19
N ILE A 231 3.39 -14.40 0.55
CA ILE A 231 2.77 -15.72 0.43
C ILE A 231 3.67 -16.69 -0.32
N THR A 232 4.30 -16.23 -1.41
CA THR A 232 5.21 -17.05 -2.21
C THR A 232 6.42 -17.49 -1.40
N HIS A 233 7.04 -16.58 -0.64
CA HIS A 233 8.12 -16.93 0.27
C HIS A 233 7.67 -17.97 1.30
N LYS A 234 6.46 -17.81 1.87
CA LYS A 234 5.97 -18.76 2.87
C LYS A 234 5.78 -20.17 2.32
N LYS A 235 5.27 -20.29 1.08
CA LYS A 235 5.16 -21.58 0.39
C LYS A 235 6.53 -22.24 0.20
N GLN A 236 7.54 -21.46 -0.16
CA GLN A 236 8.91 -21.97 -0.31
C GLN A 236 9.50 -22.46 1.02
N GLU A 237 9.29 -21.73 2.12
CA GLU A 237 9.71 -22.16 3.45
C GLU A 237 9.08 -23.51 3.84
N ILE A 238 7.77 -23.68 3.62
CA ILE A 238 7.05 -24.93 3.91
C ILE A 238 7.62 -26.08 3.07
N ALA A 239 7.82 -25.85 1.76
CA ALA A 239 8.36 -26.86 0.85
C ALA A 239 9.79 -27.31 1.23
N LEU A 240 10.65 -26.36 1.63
CA LEU A 240 12.00 -26.65 2.11
C LEU A 240 11.97 -27.45 3.41
N ALA A 241 11.16 -27.06 4.38
CA ALA A 241 11.01 -27.77 5.65
C ALA A 241 10.50 -29.21 5.45
N GLN A 242 9.60 -29.43 4.48
CA GLN A 242 9.12 -30.77 4.11
C GLN A 242 10.24 -31.62 3.50
N THR A 243 11.03 -31.03 2.60
CA THR A 243 12.15 -31.71 1.95
C THR A 243 13.21 -32.14 2.97
N GLU A 244 13.52 -31.28 3.94
CA GLU A 244 14.49 -31.58 4.99
C GLU A 244 13.99 -32.70 5.93
N LYS A 245 12.72 -32.65 6.33
CA LYS A 245 12.09 -33.73 7.11
C LYS A 245 12.10 -35.08 6.37
N GLU A 246 11.82 -35.08 5.08
CA GLU A 246 11.83 -36.29 4.25
C GLU A 246 13.22 -36.91 4.18
N LYS A 247 14.26 -36.08 4.02
CA LYS A 247 15.65 -36.54 4.06
C LYS A 247 15.99 -37.20 5.41
N HIS A 248 15.64 -36.54 6.52
CA HIS A 248 15.87 -37.08 7.86
C HIS A 248 15.12 -38.38 8.13
N LEU A 249 13.91 -38.54 7.59
CA LEU A 249 13.15 -39.79 7.72
C LEU A 249 13.85 -40.94 6.98
N ASN A 250 14.31 -40.69 5.75
CA ASN A 250 15.03 -41.70 4.98
C ASN A 250 16.32 -42.14 5.69
N ASP A 251 17.09 -41.20 6.23
CA ASP A 251 18.29 -41.49 7.01
C ASP A 251 17.98 -42.37 8.26
N LEU A 252 16.84 -42.11 8.93
CA LEU A 252 16.40 -42.90 10.09
C LEU A 252 15.95 -44.31 9.70
N GLU A 253 15.25 -44.48 8.58
CA GLU A 253 14.81 -45.79 8.11
C GLU A 253 16.01 -46.64 7.66
N ASP A 254 17.01 -46.03 7.02
CA ASP A 254 18.28 -46.69 6.70
C ASP A 254 19.01 -47.16 7.97
N GLN A 255 19.10 -46.32 9.01
CA GLN A 255 19.69 -46.70 10.29
C GLN A 255 18.94 -47.84 10.97
N LYS A 256 17.60 -47.81 10.93
CA LYS A 256 16.74 -48.86 11.49
C LYS A 256 16.94 -50.18 10.76
N GLN A 257 17.07 -50.16 9.43
CA GLN A 257 17.35 -51.37 8.64
C GLN A 257 18.72 -51.96 8.98
N ILE A 258 19.75 -51.11 9.13
CA ILE A 258 21.09 -51.54 9.57
C ILE A 258 21.01 -52.21 10.95
N LEU A 259 20.26 -51.62 11.88
CA LEU A 259 20.12 -52.17 13.23
C LEU A 259 19.36 -53.50 13.23
N ALA A 260 18.27 -53.61 12.47
CA ALA A 260 17.52 -54.85 12.33
C ALA A 260 18.39 -55.99 11.76
N ASN A 261 19.20 -55.69 10.74
CA ASN A 261 20.14 -56.67 10.17
C ASN A 261 21.18 -57.13 11.22
N LYS A 262 21.68 -56.23 12.08
CA LYS A 262 22.61 -56.58 13.17
C LYS A 262 21.95 -57.43 14.25
N ILE A 263 20.71 -57.13 14.63
CA ILE A 263 19.95 -57.93 15.60
C ILE A 263 19.76 -59.36 15.09
N ASN A 264 19.33 -59.51 13.84
CA ASN A 264 19.15 -60.83 13.23
C ASN A 264 20.46 -61.63 13.22
N ALA A 265 21.58 -60.99 12.83
CA ALA A 265 22.89 -61.64 12.84
C ALA A 265 23.33 -62.09 14.23
N LEU A 266 23.05 -61.30 15.28
CA LEU A 266 23.34 -61.68 16.66
C LEU A 266 22.47 -62.84 17.13
N SER A 267 21.18 -62.83 16.81
CA SER A 267 20.26 -63.94 17.13
C SER A 267 20.66 -65.24 16.45
N ASP A 268 21.11 -65.18 15.19
CA ASP A 268 21.63 -66.36 14.49
C ASP A 268 22.89 -66.93 15.18
N LEU A 269 23.77 -66.04 15.64
CA LEU A 269 24.99 -66.39 16.36
C LEU A 269 24.66 -67.05 17.72
N GLU A 270 23.71 -66.48 18.47
CA GLU A 270 23.22 -67.04 19.73
C GLU A 270 22.62 -68.45 19.54
N GLN A 271 21.82 -68.65 18.49
CA GLN A 271 21.27 -69.97 18.15
C GLN A 271 22.33 -71.00 17.76
N GLN A 272 23.44 -70.58 17.16
CA GLN A 272 24.58 -71.47 16.90
C GLN A 272 25.24 -71.89 18.21
N TYR A 273 25.50 -70.96 19.12
CA TYR A 273 26.13 -71.26 20.41
C TYR A 273 25.28 -72.12 21.35
N LEU A 274 23.95 -72.10 21.22
CA LEU A 274 23.03 -72.93 22.03
C LEU A 274 22.86 -74.37 21.50
N LYS A 275 23.40 -74.69 20.32
CA LYS A 275 23.31 -76.03 19.71
C LYS A 275 24.58 -76.88 19.88
N ASP A 276 25.68 -76.28 20.32
CA ASP A 276 26.93 -76.94 20.72
C ASP A 276 26.96 -77.19 22.24
#